data_AF-A0A2E6AJS7-F1
#
_entry.id   AF-A0A2E6AJS7-F1
#
_cell.length_a   1.000
_cell.length_b   1.000
_cell.length_c   1.000
_cell.angle_alpha   90.00
_cell.angle_beta   90.00
_cell.angle_gamma   90.00
#
_symmetry.space_group_name_H-M   'P 1'
#
loop_
_entity.id
_entity.type
_entity.pdbx_description
1 polymer ?
#
loop_
_entity_poly.entity_id
_entity_poly.type
_entity_poly.pdbx_seq_one_letter_code
_entity_poly.pdbx_strand_id
1 'polypeptide(L)'
;MCANCLENAVHEEQQRDAAEQQRKAAEKQLQMRREFQESKGLMRVKFRVFRLDTFGNWESLFEEAASFANELSPEALINISHSAGDAIGSHAVTVWFWSKQIVEDTTE
;
A
#
# COMPACT_ATOMS: atom_id res chain seq x y z
N MET A 1 10.69 50.43 -38.28
CA MET A 1 10.41 49.38 -37.29
C MET A 1 11.69 48.59 -37.11
N CYS A 2 12.29 48.61 -35.92
CA CYS A 2 13.63 48.09 -35.68
C CYS A 2 13.63 46.56 -35.56
N ALA A 3 14.50 45.88 -36.30
CA ALA A 3 14.66 44.43 -36.28
C ALA A 3 14.89 43.87 -34.86
N ASN A 4 15.57 44.62 -33.99
CA ASN A 4 15.81 44.24 -32.58
C ASN A 4 14.53 44.01 -31.76
N CYS A 5 13.41 44.67 -32.07
CA CYS A 5 12.18 44.49 -31.28
C CYS A 5 11.52 43.13 -31.56
N LEU A 6 11.61 42.62 -32.79
CA LEU A 6 11.08 41.30 -33.12
C LEU A 6 11.94 40.17 -32.53
N GLU A 7 13.26 40.32 -32.55
CA GLU A 7 14.18 39.32 -32.00
C GLU A 7 14.00 39.15 -30.48
N ASN A 8 13.78 40.25 -29.76
CA ASN A 8 13.51 40.20 -28.32
C ASN A 8 12.17 39.51 -28.01
N ALA A 9 11.12 39.78 -28.78
CA ALA A 9 9.80 39.17 -28.56
C ALA A 9 9.82 37.64 -28.79
N VAL A 10 10.53 37.17 -29.81
CA VAL A 10 10.71 35.74 -30.08
C VAL A 10 11.51 35.07 -28.96
N HIS A 11 12.53 35.75 -28.43
CA HIS A 11 13.34 35.19 -27.35
C HIS A 11 12.54 35.09 -26.03
N GLU A 12 11.70 36.09 -25.72
CA GLU A 12 10.82 36.07 -24.55
C GLU A 12 9.74 34.97 -24.65
N GLU A 13 9.20 34.72 -25.84
CA GLU A 13 8.23 33.64 -26.07
C GLU A 13 8.88 32.26 -25.89
N GLN A 14 10.08 32.06 -26.47
CA GLN A 14 10.86 30.84 -26.26
C GLN A 14 11.20 30.59 -24.78
N GLN A 15 11.50 31.64 -24.03
CA GLN A 15 11.77 31.53 -22.59
C GLN A 15 10.52 31.14 -21.80
N ARG A 16 9.33 31.65 -22.16
CA ARG A 16 8.06 31.27 -21.53
C ARG A 16 7.70 29.81 -21.79
N ASP A 17 7.84 29.37 -23.03
CA ASP A 17 7.58 27.97 -23.41
C ASP A 17 8.53 27.01 -22.70
N ALA A 18 9.82 27.37 -22.62
CA ALA A 18 10.80 26.59 -21.89
C ALA A 18 10.46 26.50 -20.38
N ALA A 19 10.05 27.61 -19.77
CA ALA A 19 9.65 27.64 -18.36
C ALA A 19 8.39 26.79 -18.10
N GLU A 20 7.41 26.82 -19.01
CA GLU A 20 6.22 25.98 -18.89
C GLU A 20 6.54 24.49 -19.03
N GLN A 21 7.39 24.13 -19.99
CA GLN A 21 7.85 22.75 -20.16
C GLN A 21 8.63 22.25 -18.94
N GLN A 22 9.49 23.11 -18.35
CA GLN A 22 10.21 22.79 -17.12
C GLN A 22 9.25 22.57 -15.94
N ARG A 23 8.22 23.42 -15.78
CA ARG A 23 7.22 23.25 -14.71
C ARG A 23 6.48 21.93 -14.86
N LYS A 24 6.00 21.61 -16.07
CA LYS A 24 5.32 20.34 -16.36
C LYS A 24 6.24 19.13 -16.10
N ALA A 25 7.52 19.23 -16.46
CA ALA A 25 8.49 18.17 -16.20
C ALA A 25 8.71 17.97 -14.69
N ALA A 26 8.83 19.04 -13.91
CA ALA A 26 8.99 18.98 -12.46
C ALA A 26 7.75 18.40 -11.77
N GLU A 27 6.54 18.81 -12.18
CA GLU A 27 5.28 18.24 -11.69
C GLU A 27 5.20 16.74 -11.97
N LYS A 28 5.55 16.31 -13.20
CA LYS A 28 5.58 14.89 -13.57
C LYS A 28 6.60 14.09 -12.76
N GLN A 29 7.78 14.65 -12.51
CA GLN A 29 8.79 14.02 -11.64
C GLN A 29 8.30 13.86 -10.21
N LEU A 30 7.62 14.88 -9.67
CA LEU A 30 7.07 14.83 -8.32
C LEU A 30 5.94 13.80 -8.19
N GLN A 31 5.08 13.70 -9.21
CA GLN A 31 4.06 12.66 -9.28
C GLN A 31 4.68 11.25 -9.32
N MET A 32 5.65 11.00 -10.21
CA MET A 32 6.34 9.70 -10.28
C MET A 32 7.03 9.35 -8.96
N ARG A 33 7.62 10.33 -8.25
CA ARG A 33 8.25 10.10 -6.95
C ARG A 33 7.23 9.71 -5.88
N ARG A 34 6.03 10.31 -5.87
CA ARG A 34 4.93 9.93 -4.97
C ARG A 34 4.44 8.52 -5.24
N GLU A 35 4.16 8.20 -6.50
CA GLU A 35 3.73 6.84 -6.91
C GLU A 35 4.80 5.79 -6.53
N PHE A 36 6.07 6.12 -6.74
CA PHE A 36 7.18 5.25 -6.34
C PHE A 36 7.26 5.07 -4.82
N GLN A 37 7.10 6.13 -4.04
CA GLN A 37 7.10 6.08 -2.58
C GLN A 37 5.89 5.33 -2.02
N GLU A 38 4.71 5.49 -2.61
CA GLU A 38 3.50 4.73 -2.26
C GLU A 38 3.66 3.23 -2.60
N SER A 39 4.40 2.90 -3.66
CA SER A 39 4.73 1.51 -4.01
C SER A 39 5.75 0.86 -3.07
N LYS A 40 6.52 1.67 -2.32
CA LYS A 40 7.63 1.21 -1.47
C LYS A 40 7.20 0.68 -0.10
N GLY A 41 5.90 0.59 0.18
CA GLY A 41 5.41 -0.17 1.32
C GLY A 41 5.68 -1.66 1.09
N LEU A 42 6.68 -2.22 1.78
CA LEU A 42 6.96 -3.65 1.67
C LEU A 42 5.75 -4.43 2.20
N MET A 43 5.11 -5.20 1.31
CA MET A 43 4.07 -6.13 1.73
C MET A 43 4.71 -7.26 2.52
N ARG A 44 4.20 -7.48 3.74
CA ARG A 44 4.62 -8.58 4.60
C ARG A 44 3.45 -9.50 4.87
N VAL A 45 3.74 -10.80 4.90
CA VAL A 45 2.79 -11.78 5.44
C VAL A 45 2.66 -11.55 6.93
N LYS A 46 1.44 -11.41 7.41
CA LYS A 46 1.04 -11.45 8.81
C LYS A 46 -0.02 -12.52 9.01
N PHE A 47 -0.26 -12.86 10.27
CA PHE A 47 -1.32 -13.79 10.62
C PHE A 47 -2.00 -13.38 11.92
N ARG A 48 -3.26 -13.81 12.07
CA ARG A 48 -4.03 -13.70 13.31
C ARG A 48 -4.59 -15.08 13.65
N VAL A 49 -4.40 -15.51 14.90
CA VAL A 49 -4.87 -16.80 15.40
C VAL A 49 -6.09 -16.60 16.29
N PHE A 50 -7.14 -17.35 16.01
CA PHE A 50 -8.35 -17.49 16.80
C PHE A 50 -8.29 -18.86 17.46
N ARG A 51 -8.46 -18.90 18.79
CA ARG A 51 -8.39 -20.13 19.58
C ARG A 51 -9.67 -20.31 20.37
N LEU A 52 -10.11 -21.55 20.46
CA LEU A 52 -11.25 -21.93 21.27
C LEU A 52 -10.93 -21.70 22.75
N ASP A 53 -11.83 -21.00 23.45
CA ASP A 53 -11.92 -21.07 24.90
C ASP A 53 -12.63 -22.36 25.32
N THR A 54 -12.81 -22.57 26.62
CA THR A 54 -13.38 -23.81 27.17
C THR A 54 -14.84 -24.08 26.74
N PHE A 55 -15.54 -23.11 26.15
CA PHE A 55 -16.98 -23.20 25.84
C PHE A 55 -17.34 -22.97 24.37
N GLY A 56 -16.41 -22.50 23.53
CA GLY A 56 -16.68 -22.28 22.12
C GLY A 56 -16.83 -23.58 21.31
N ASN A 57 -17.30 -23.44 20.07
CA ASN A 57 -17.32 -24.51 19.08
C ASN A 57 -16.62 -24.05 17.79
N TRP A 58 -16.40 -24.98 16.85
CA TRP A 58 -15.72 -24.65 15.60
C TRP A 58 -16.43 -23.55 14.80
N GLU A 59 -17.76 -23.53 14.80
CA GLU A 59 -18.55 -22.56 14.05
C GLU A 59 -18.27 -21.14 14.53
N SER A 60 -18.30 -20.90 15.85
CA SER A 60 -17.98 -19.57 16.41
C SER A 60 -16.55 -19.14 16.07
N LEU A 61 -15.61 -20.08 16.06
CA LEU A 61 -14.21 -19.80 15.72
C LEU A 61 -14.02 -19.39 14.25
N PHE A 62 -14.74 -20.06 13.35
CA PHE A 62 -14.74 -19.70 11.93
C PHE A 62 -15.50 -18.41 11.66
N GLU A 63 -16.59 -18.12 12.40
CA GLU A 63 -17.30 -16.84 12.31
C GLU A 63 -16.41 -15.66 12.71
N GLU A 64 -15.66 -15.78 13.81
CA GLU A 64 -14.71 -14.73 14.23
C GLU A 64 -13.61 -14.52 13.18
N ALA A 65 -13.05 -15.61 12.65
CA ALA A 65 -12.03 -15.55 11.62
C ALA A 65 -12.56 -14.93 10.32
N ALA A 66 -13.79 -15.27 9.91
CA ALA A 66 -14.45 -14.71 8.75
C ALA A 66 -14.78 -13.22 8.96
N SER A 67 -15.24 -12.84 10.15
CA SER A 67 -15.50 -11.44 10.49
C SER A 67 -14.25 -10.60 10.35
N PHE A 68 -13.11 -11.07 10.88
CA PHE A 68 -11.84 -10.38 10.69
C PHE A 68 -11.39 -10.36 9.22
N ALA A 69 -11.56 -11.46 8.49
CA ALA A 69 -11.21 -11.51 7.07
C ALA A 69 -12.02 -10.51 6.24
N ASN A 70 -13.28 -10.24 6.61
CA ASN A 70 -14.12 -9.24 5.96
C ASN A 70 -13.69 -7.78 6.24
N GLU A 71 -12.87 -7.54 7.27
CA GLU A 71 -12.26 -6.22 7.52
C GLU A 71 -11.05 -5.96 6.60
N LEU A 72 -10.51 -7.02 5.97
CA LEU A 72 -9.40 -6.92 5.03
C LEU A 72 -9.91 -6.58 3.62
N SER A 73 -9.04 -5.97 2.80
CA SER A 73 -9.35 -5.89 1.36
C SER A 73 -9.29 -7.29 0.73
N PRO A 74 -10.06 -7.57 -0.32
CA PRO A 74 -10.04 -8.88 -0.99
C PRO A 74 -8.64 -9.32 -1.45
N GLU A 75 -7.78 -8.38 -1.81
CA GLU A 75 -6.40 -8.63 -2.26
C GLU A 75 -5.42 -8.83 -1.10
N ALA A 76 -5.78 -8.42 0.11
CA ALA A 76 -4.96 -8.56 1.30
C ALA A 76 -5.11 -9.95 1.94
N LEU A 77 -6.25 -10.63 1.78
CA LEU A 77 -6.44 -11.98 2.32
C LEU A 77 -5.63 -13.01 1.53
N ILE A 78 -4.81 -13.81 2.22
CA ILE A 78 -4.04 -14.90 1.60
C ILE A 78 -4.79 -16.23 1.78
N ASN A 79 -5.13 -16.57 3.03
CA ASN A 79 -5.74 -17.86 3.36
C ASN A 79 -6.39 -17.85 4.76
N ILE A 80 -7.32 -18.78 4.99
CA ILE A 80 -7.81 -19.19 6.30
C ILE A 80 -7.47 -20.68 6.48
N SER A 81 -6.63 -21.01 7.45
CA SER A 81 -6.24 -22.40 7.77
C SER A 81 -6.72 -22.79 9.15
N HIS A 82 -6.93 -24.07 9.41
CA HIS A 82 -7.24 -24.58 10.75
C HIS A 82 -6.28 -25.69 11.17
N SER A 83 -6.08 -25.83 12.48
CA SER A 83 -5.39 -26.97 13.08
C SER A 83 -6.28 -27.58 14.15
N ALA A 84 -6.44 -28.90 14.12
CA ALA A 84 -7.11 -29.66 15.15
C ALA A 84 -6.10 -30.62 15.80
N GLY A 85 -6.09 -30.66 17.12
CA GLY A 85 -5.36 -31.65 17.90
C GLY A 85 -6.27 -32.26 18.96
N ASP A 86 -5.88 -33.42 19.48
CA ASP A 86 -6.71 -34.22 20.39
C ASP A 86 -6.79 -33.63 21.82
N ALA A 87 -5.95 -32.65 22.14
CA ALA A 87 -5.92 -32.00 23.46
C ALA A 87 -6.77 -30.72 23.50
N ILE A 88 -7.41 -30.46 24.65
CA ILE A 88 -8.16 -29.23 24.93
C ILE A 88 -7.27 -28.01 24.65
N GLY A 89 -7.78 -27.06 23.85
CA GLY A 89 -7.04 -25.86 23.43
C GLY A 89 -6.13 -26.05 22.21
N SER A 90 -6.11 -27.22 21.58
CA SER A 90 -5.33 -27.50 20.36
C SER A 90 -6.03 -27.10 19.07
N HIS A 91 -7.26 -26.58 19.17
CA HIS A 91 -8.03 -26.11 18.03
C HIS A 91 -7.75 -24.63 17.78
N ALA A 92 -7.31 -24.31 16.56
CA ALA A 92 -7.04 -22.94 16.16
C ALA A 92 -7.44 -22.72 14.70
N VAL A 93 -7.94 -21.52 14.41
CA VAL A 93 -8.12 -20.99 13.05
C VAL A 93 -7.15 -19.84 12.89
N THR A 94 -6.43 -19.81 11.78
CA THR A 94 -5.44 -18.78 11.48
C THR A 94 -5.78 -18.11 10.16
N VAL A 95 -5.90 -16.78 10.18
CA VAL A 95 -6.07 -15.95 8.99
C VAL A 95 -4.70 -15.39 8.60
N TRP A 96 -4.26 -15.67 7.38
CA TRP A 96 -3.01 -15.18 6.79
C TRP A 96 -3.32 -14.04 5.83
N PHE A 97 -2.58 -12.94 5.93
CA PHE A 97 -2.87 -11.73 5.14
C PHE A 97 -1.63 -10.89 4.85
N TRP A 98 -1.69 -10.11 3.79
CA TRP A 98 -0.70 -9.10 3.47
C TRP A 98 -0.93 -7.82 4.26
N SER A 99 0.13 -7.24 4.80
CA SER A 99 0.10 -5.96 5.51
C SER A 99 1.26 -5.08 5.05
N LYS A 100 0.99 -3.80 4.77
CA LYS A 100 2.04 -2.82 4.48
C LYS A 100 2.90 -2.62 5.71
N GLN A 101 4.18 -2.93 5.62
CA GLN A 101 5.17 -2.51 6.60
C GLN A 101 5.72 -1.16 6.14
N ILE A 102 5.50 -0.12 6.93
CA ILE A 102 6.20 1.15 6.75
C ILE A 102 7.64 0.89 7.21
N VAL A 103 8.58 0.87 6.26
CA VAL A 103 10.00 0.82 6.57
C VAL A 103 10.40 2.26 6.87
N GLU A 104 10.57 2.58 8.15
CA GLU A 104 11.20 3.82 8.55
C GLU A 104 12.67 3.76 8.14
N ASP A 105 13.08 4.71 7.29
CA ASP A 105 14.45 4.80 6.77
C ASP A 105 15.37 5.19 7.92
N THR A 106 15.91 4.19 8.61
CA THR A 106 16.94 4.35 9.63
C THR A 106 18.26 4.60 8.89
N THR A 107 18.46 5.85 8.51
CA THR A 107 19.74 6.35 8.02
C THR A 107 20.66 6.52 9.23
N GLU A 108 21.54 5.53 9.44
CA GLU A 108 22.81 5.69 10.19
C GLU A 108 23.92 6.20 9.27
#